data_AF-A0A379JR63-F1
#
_entry.id   AF-A0A379JR63-F1
#
_cell.length_a   1.000
_cell.length_b   1.000
_cell.length_c   1.000
_cell.angle_alpha   90.00
_cell.angle_beta   90.00
_cell.angle_gamma   90.00
#
_symmetry.space_group_name_H-M   'P 1'
#
loop_
_entity.id
_entity.type
_entity.pdbx_description
1 polymer ?
#
loop_
_entity_poly.entity_id
_entity_poly.type
_entity_poly.pdbx_seq_one_letter_code
_entity_poly.pdbx_strand_id
1 'polypeptide(L)'
;MPEDLAQLDFSLLLAFVLSELKTAVQLGFMIFVPFLVIDLVVASVLMAMGMMMLSPMMISLPFKLMIFVLVDGGTLLVGTLTTSIQPY
;
A
#
# COMPACT_ATOMS: atom_id res chain seq x y z
N MET A 1 -2.57 37.06 10.79
CA MET A 1 -2.54 35.78 11.52
C MET A 1 -3.86 35.72 12.27
N PRO A 2 -4.79 34.80 12.00
CA PRO A 2 -6.03 34.76 12.77
C PRO A 2 -5.69 34.34 14.21
N GLU A 3 -6.15 35.11 15.19
CA GLU A 3 -5.75 35.04 16.60
C GLU A 3 -6.56 34.03 17.43
N ASP A 4 -7.28 33.11 16.81
CA ASP A 4 -8.07 32.10 17.52
C ASP A 4 -7.97 30.72 16.87
N LEU A 5 -7.21 29.83 17.52
CA LEU A 5 -7.05 28.43 17.12
C LEU A 5 -8.32 27.58 17.38
N ALA A 6 -9.32 28.13 18.09
CA ALA A 6 -10.56 27.43 18.44
C ALA A 6 -11.65 27.50 17.36
N GLN A 7 -11.51 28.40 16.36
CA GLN A 7 -12.34 28.42 15.15
C GLN A 7 -11.65 27.70 13.99
N LEU A 8 -11.05 26.54 14.25
CA LEU A 8 -10.63 25.67 13.16
C LEU A 8 -11.90 25.19 12.45
N ASP A 9 -12.26 25.89 11.37
CA ASP A 9 -13.45 25.62 10.58
C ASP A 9 -13.47 24.13 10.22
N PHE A 10 -14.60 23.46 10.45
CA PHE A 10 -14.81 22.04 10.09
C PHE A 10 -14.40 21.73 8.64
N SER A 11 -14.45 22.75 7.77
CA SER A 11 -13.95 22.74 6.39
C SER A 11 -12.45 22.40 6.29
N LEU A 12 -11.59 22.94 7.17
CA LEU A 12 -10.16 22.68 7.17
C LEU A 12 -9.84 21.24 7.58
N LEU A 13 -10.56 20.73 8.60
CA LEU A 13 -10.46 19.32 9.02
C LEU A 13 -10.88 18.39 7.88
N LEU A 14 -12.00 18.69 7.22
CA LEU A 14 -12.49 17.90 6.09
C LEU A 14 -11.51 17.92 4.90
N ALA A 15 -10.91 19.07 4.60
CA ALA A 15 -9.89 19.20 3.56
C ALA A 15 -8.62 18.40 3.90
N PHE A 16 -8.19 18.39 5.16
CA PHE A 16 -7.06 17.58 5.63
C PHE A 16 -7.34 16.07 5.47
N VAL A 17 -8.51 15.59 5.93
CA VAL A 17 -8.89 14.18 5.79
C VAL A 17 -8.93 13.73 4.33
N LEU A 18 -9.46 14.57 3.43
CA LEU A 18 -9.48 14.29 1.99
C LEU A 18 -8.07 14.24 1.39
N SER A 19 -7.18 15.12 1.84
CA SER A 19 -5.77 15.14 1.42
C SER A 19 -5.05 13.86 1.87
N GLU A 20 -5.19 13.47 3.13
CA GLU A 20 -4.60 12.24 3.68
C GLU A 20 -5.14 10.98 3.00
N LEU A 21 -6.45 10.91 2.73
CA LEU A 21 -7.04 9.78 2.03
C LEU A 21 -6.46 9.61 0.62
N LYS A 22 -6.27 10.71 -0.11
CA LYS A 22 -5.63 10.68 -1.42
C LYS A 22 -4.19 10.16 -1.34
N THR A 23 -3.41 10.66 -0.39
CA THR A 23 -2.03 10.23 -0.16
C THR A 23 -1.96 8.75 0.22
N ALA A 24 -2.84 8.28 1.11
CA ALA A 24 -2.91 6.89 1.53
C ALA A 24 -3.26 5.94 0.37
N VAL A 25 -4.18 6.33 -0.51
CA VAL A 25 -4.53 5.53 -1.71
C VAL A 25 -3.34 5.45 -2.67
N GLN A 26 -2.60 6.54 -2.88
CA GLN A 26 -1.42 6.55 -3.75
C GLN A 26 -0.30 5.65 -3.21
N LEU A 27 -0.01 5.74 -1.90
CA LEU A 27 0.95 4.87 -1.22
C LEU A 27 0.52 3.40 -1.29
N GLY A 28 -0.74 3.11 -0.96
CA GLY A 28 -1.31 1.76 -1.04
C GLY A 28 -1.19 1.16 -2.43
N PHE A 29 -1.46 1.95 -3.48
CA PHE A 29 -1.29 1.50 -4.85
C PHE A 29 0.16 1.17 -5.19
N MET A 30 1.11 2.04 -4.83
CA MET A 30 2.54 1.83 -5.10
C MET A 30 3.08 0.56 -4.42
N ILE A 31 2.64 0.28 -3.19
CA ILE A 31 2.97 -0.94 -2.44
C ILE A 31 2.30 -2.18 -3.06
N PHE A 32 1.08 -2.04 -3.59
CA PHE A 32 0.30 -3.15 -4.13
C PHE A 32 0.81 -3.65 -5.49
N VAL A 33 1.34 -2.76 -6.34
CA VAL A 33 1.86 -3.08 -7.68
C VAL A 33 2.83 -4.29 -7.71
N PRO A 34 3.91 -4.35 -6.92
CA PRO A 34 4.84 -5.49 -6.95
C PRO A 34 4.16 -6.80 -6.56
N PHE A 35 3.23 -6.79 -5.60
CA PHE A 35 2.48 -8.00 -5.22
C PHE A 35 1.52 -8.47 -6.30
N LEU A 36 0.91 -7.53 -7.02
CA LEU A 36 0.04 -7.82 -8.16
C LEU A 36 0.82 -8.46 -9.32
N VAL A 37 2.05 -8.00 -9.58
CA VAL A 37 2.93 -8.62 -10.59
C VAL A 37 3.21 -10.09 -10.23
N ILE A 38 3.50 -10.39 -8.97
CA ILE A 38 3.72 -11.76 -8.50
C ILE A 38 2.48 -12.63 -8.74
N ASP A 39 1.29 -12.13 -8.39
CA ASP A 39 0.05 -12.87 -8.62
C ASP A 39 -0.18 -13.21 -10.09
N LEU A 40 0.01 -12.23 -10.98
CA LEU A 40 -0.17 -12.42 -12.42
C LEU A 40 0.85 -13.41 -12.99
N VAL A 41 2.12 -13.32 -12.58
CA VAL A 41 3.17 -14.25 -13.01
C VAL A 41 2.85 -15.67 -12.53
N VAL A 42 2.55 -15.85 -11.25
CA VAL A 42 2.22 -17.17 -10.68
C VAL A 42 0.97 -17.77 -11.35
N ALA A 43 -0.07 -16.98 -11.57
CA ALA A 43 -1.26 -17.42 -12.29
C ALA A 43 -0.95 -17.87 -13.72
N SER A 44 -0.14 -17.10 -14.46
CA SER A 44 0.24 -17.44 -15.84
C SER A 44 1.05 -18.75 -15.93
N VAL A 45 1.97 -18.98 -14.99
CA VAL A 45 2.77 -20.22 -14.93
C VAL A 45 1.89 -21.42 -14.59
N LEU A 46 0.97 -21.29 -13.63
CA LEU A 46 0.06 -22.37 -13.26
C LEU A 46 -0.91 -22.73 -14.39
N MET A 47 -1.42 -21.73 -15.11
CA MET A 47 -2.23 -21.94 -16.30
C MET A 47 -1.43 -22.65 -17.41
N ALA A 48 -0.17 -22.27 -17.62
CA ALA A 48 0.71 -22.92 -18.59
C ALA A 48 1.02 -24.38 -18.24
N MET A 49 1.07 -24.73 -16.95
CA MET A 49 1.25 -26.10 -16.46
C MET A 49 -0.04 -26.95 -16.52
N GLY A 50 -1.19 -26.37 -16.89
CA GLY A 50 -2.48 -27.05 -16.93
C GLY A 50 -3.11 -27.29 -15.55
N MET A 51 -2.57 -26.70 -14.48
CA MET A 51 -3.05 -26.89 -13.11
C MET A 51 -4.15 -25.88 -12.76
N MET A 52 -5.34 -26.06 -13.32
CA MET A 52 -6.49 -25.17 -13.08
C MET A 52 -7.14 -25.34 -11.69
N MET A 53 -6.90 -26.47 -11.01
CA MET A 53 -7.53 -26.77 -9.72
C MET A 53 -6.76 -26.19 -8.52
N LEU A 54 -5.49 -25.81 -8.70
CA LEU A 54 -4.72 -25.16 -7.65
C LEU A 54 -4.95 -23.66 -7.73
N SER A 55 -5.43 -23.08 -6.63
CA SER A 55 -5.60 -21.62 -6.54
C SER A 55 -4.22 -20.94 -6.64
N PRO A 56 -4.00 -20.06 -7.62
CA PRO A 56 -2.76 -19.30 -7.74
C PRO A 56 -2.41 -18.51 -6.48
N MET A 57 -3.42 -18.12 -5.71
CA MET A 57 -3.26 -17.34 -4.48
C MET A 57 -2.49 -18.09 -3.38
N MET A 58 -2.70 -19.40 -3.26
CA MET A 58 -1.99 -20.24 -2.27
C MET A 58 -0.51 -20.36 -2.61
N ILE A 59 -0.19 -20.37 -3.89
CA ILE A 59 1.18 -20.49 -4.39
C ILE A 59 1.87 -19.13 -4.38
N SER A 60 1.17 -18.04 -4.70
CA SER A 60 1.76 -16.69 -4.70
C SER A 60 2.05 -16.15 -3.30
N LEU A 61 1.28 -16.55 -2.28
CA LEU A 61 1.45 -16.11 -0.89
C LEU A 61 2.89 -16.28 -0.34
N PRO A 62 3.52 -17.47 -0.38
CA PRO A 62 4.90 -17.61 0.09
C PRO A 62 5.90 -16.76 -0.71
N PHE A 63 5.71 -16.57 -2.02
CA PHE A 63 6.58 -15.69 -2.83
C PHE A 63 6.44 -14.22 -2.46
N LYS A 64 5.21 -13.75 -2.21
CA LYS A 64 4.96 -12.39 -1.73
C LYS A 64 5.66 -12.13 -0.41
N LEU A 65 5.54 -13.04 0.55
CA LEU A 65 6.19 -12.93 1.86
C LEU A 65 7.71 -12.99 1.73
N MET A 66 8.24 -13.85 0.87
CA MET A 66 9.68 -13.93 0.62
C MET A 66 10.23 -12.59 0.10
N ILE A 67 9.60 -12.01 -0.93
CA ILE A 67 10.02 -10.70 -1.45
C ILE A 67 9.84 -9.60 -0.41
N PHE A 68 8.72 -9.59 0.31
CA PHE A 68 8.46 -8.59 1.35
C PHE A 68 9.54 -8.58 2.43
N VAL A 69 10.01 -9.75 2.87
CA VAL A 69 11.11 -9.84 3.84
C VAL A 69 12.47 -9.51 3.20
N LEU A 70 12.73 -9.95 1.96
CA LEU A 70 13.99 -9.71 1.26
C LEU A 70 14.28 -8.23 1.01
N VAL A 71 13.25 -7.43 0.75
CA VAL A 71 13.39 -5.97 0.52
C VAL A 71 13.32 -5.16 1.81
N ASP A 72 13.28 -5.81 2.97
CA ASP A 72 12.98 -5.17 4.26
C ASP A 72 11.70 -4.31 4.19
N GLY A 73 10.63 -4.92 3.64
CA GLY A 73 9.37 -4.25 3.34
C GLY A 73 8.71 -3.65 4.57
N GLY A 74 8.87 -4.24 5.75
CA GLY A 74 8.36 -3.69 7.01
C GLY A 74 8.96 -2.32 7.32
N THR A 75 10.29 -2.20 7.23
CA THR A 75 11.00 -0.94 7.45
C THR A 75 10.66 0.10 6.39
N LEU A 76 10.53 -0.31 5.12
CA LEU A 76 10.10 0.58 4.04
C LEU A 76 8.68 1.13 4.23
N LEU A 77 7.75 0.29 4.69
CA LEU A 77 6.38 0.72 5.00
C LEU A 77 6.35 1.71 6.15
N VAL A 78 7.05 1.43 7.26
CA VAL A 78 7.10 2.33 8.40
C VAL A 78 7.83 3.63 8.05
N GLY A 79 8.92 3.57 7.27
CA GLY A 79 9.66 4.74 6.80
C GLY A 79 8.83 5.65 5.89
N THR A 80 8.09 5.07 4.94
CA THR A 80 7.22 5.85 4.03
C THR A 80 6.06 6.51 4.76
N LEU A 81 5.44 5.82 5.73
CA LEU A 81 4.39 6.37 6.57
C LEU A 81 4.90 7.47 7.51
N THR A 82 6.03 7.27 8.18
CA THR A 82 6.61 8.29 9.09
C THR A 82 7.08 9.53 8.34
N THR A 83 7.55 9.38 7.10
CA THR A 83 7.97 10.52 6.26
C THR A 83 6.78 11.26 5.66
N SER A 84 5.65 10.58 5.41
CA SER A 84 4.45 11.24 4.86
C SER A 84 3.79 12.18 5.87
N ILE A 85 3.93 11.89 7.18
CA ILE A 85 3.43 12.76 8.24
C ILE A 85 4.55 13.75 8.61
N GLN A 86 4.72 14.79 7.80
CA GLN A 86 5.64 15.87 8.17
C GLN A 86 5.13 16.57 9.44
N PRO A 87 5.98 16.74 10.48
CA PRO A 87 5.66 17.61 11.59
C PRO A 87 5.73 19.04 11.08
N TYR A 88 4.59 19.74 11.06
CA TYR A 88 4.55 21.19 10.94
C TYR A 88 4.96 21.83 12.27
#